data_AF-A0A7C4R3E3-F1
#
_entry.id   AF-A0A7C4R3E3-F1
#
_cell.length_a   1.000
_cell.length_b   1.000
_cell.length_c   1.000
_cell.angle_alpha   90.00
_cell.angle_beta   90.00
_cell.angle_gamma   90.00
#
_symmetry.space_group_name_H-M   'P 1'
#
loop_
_entity.id
_entity.type
_entity.pdbx_description
1 polymer ?
#
loop_
_entity_poly.entity_id
_entity_poly.type
_entity_poly.pdbx_seq_one_letter_code
_entity_poly.pdbx_strand_id
1 'polypeptide(L)'
;MAQADPMRAGLPALPGVYALILFCPRERRIAVGALGVRRFPAGWYVYVGSACGPGGLRGRAGRHLGGGRGSPRWHIDFLRRAAAARELWCLPGAPARAEHRLAALFARSPEASVPVPRFGASDCRCRAHLFAFAAKPRPEPLAAHLAGLAGPGGGPLRVFSLPLRTADLAKAPEMVYSPRKRLGRRTGKR
;
A
#
# COMPACT_ATOMS: atom_id res chain seq x y z
N MET A 1 17.00 19.62 9.98
CA MET A 1 16.42 18.50 10.76
C MET A 1 15.02 18.21 10.22
N ALA A 2 14.82 17.06 9.57
CA ALA A 2 13.50 16.70 9.04
C ALA A 2 12.56 16.39 10.21
N GLN A 3 11.59 17.27 10.47
CA GLN A 3 10.58 17.05 11.50
C GLN A 3 9.96 15.65 11.29
N ALA A 4 9.99 14.83 12.34
CA ALA A 4 9.35 13.53 12.31
C ALA A 4 7.87 13.75 11.99
N ASP A 5 7.39 13.15 10.89
CA ASP A 5 6.00 13.25 10.48
C ASP A 5 5.11 12.79 11.65
N PRO A 6 4.33 13.69 12.30
CA PRO A 6 3.65 13.43 13.57
C PRO A 6 2.71 12.23 13.52
N MET A 7 2.26 11.85 12.31
CA MET A 7 1.48 10.63 12.11
C MET A 7 2.25 9.35 12.44
N ARG A 8 3.56 9.25 12.16
CA ARG A 8 4.34 8.03 12.47
C ARG A 8 4.38 7.76 13.98
N ALA A 9 4.34 8.81 14.81
CA ALA A 9 4.28 8.69 16.25
C ALA A 9 2.92 8.13 16.73
N GLY A 10 1.82 8.53 16.08
CA GLY A 10 0.46 8.08 16.42
C GLY A 10 0.10 6.65 15.97
N LEU A 11 0.90 6.05 15.08
CA LEU A 11 0.65 4.67 14.62
C LEU A 11 0.93 3.66 15.73
N PRO A 12 0.05 2.63 15.89
CA PRO A 12 0.29 1.56 16.85
C PRO A 12 1.54 0.75 16.46
N ALA A 13 2.37 0.41 17.45
CA ALA A 13 3.50 -0.51 17.26
C ALA A 13 3.09 -1.99 17.32
N LEU A 14 1.78 -2.27 17.41
CA LEU A 14 1.21 -3.61 17.41
C LEU A 14 1.23 -4.24 16.01
N PRO A 15 1.29 -5.58 15.91
CA PRO A 15 0.99 -6.27 14.67
C PRO A 15 -0.43 -5.94 14.21
N GLY A 16 -0.72 -6.12 12.93
CA GLY A 16 -2.06 -5.85 12.42
C GLY A 16 -2.15 -5.92 10.90
N VAL A 17 -3.31 -5.55 10.38
CA VAL A 17 -3.53 -5.35 8.94
C VAL A 17 -3.94 -3.91 8.67
N TYR A 18 -3.71 -3.44 7.46
CA TYR A 18 -4.03 -2.08 7.06
C TYR A 18 -4.49 -2.00 5.60
N ALA A 19 -5.28 -0.97 5.31
CA ALA A 19 -5.59 -0.49 3.99
C ALA A 19 -5.00 0.92 3.82
N LEU A 20 -4.10 1.08 2.86
CA LEU A 20 -3.52 2.36 2.49
C LEU A 20 -4.33 2.95 1.34
N ILE A 21 -4.89 4.13 1.55
CA ILE A 21 -5.71 4.83 0.57
C ILE A 21 -4.84 5.84 -0.16
N LEU A 22 -4.80 5.73 -1.49
CA LEU A 22 -4.00 6.59 -2.34
C LEU A 22 -4.85 7.29 -3.38
N PHE A 23 -4.38 8.45 -3.82
CA PHE A 23 -4.93 9.17 -4.95
C PHE A 23 -3.84 9.37 -6.01
N CYS A 24 -4.15 9.01 -7.26
CA CYS A 24 -3.31 9.27 -8.41
C CYS A 24 -4.05 10.27 -9.32
N PRO A 25 -3.56 11.53 -9.43
CA PRO A 25 -4.33 12.58 -10.10
C PRO A 25 -4.41 12.40 -11.61
N ARG A 26 -3.52 11.58 -12.20
CA ARG A 26 -3.42 11.33 -13.63
C ARG A 26 -2.92 9.91 -13.87
N GLU A 27 -3.13 9.38 -15.06
CA GLU A 27 -2.61 8.06 -15.43
C GLU A 27 -1.08 8.00 -15.36
N ARG A 28 -0.53 6.86 -14.95
CA ARG A 28 0.90 6.62 -14.82
C ARG A 28 1.29 5.24 -15.35
N ARG A 29 2.44 5.15 -16.02
CA ARG A 29 3.12 3.88 -16.32
C ARG A 29 4.31 3.74 -15.40
N ILE A 30 4.33 2.68 -14.58
CA ILE A 30 5.32 2.49 -13.52
C ILE A 30 5.98 1.13 -13.69
N ALA A 31 7.31 1.07 -13.64
CA ALA A 31 8.04 -0.19 -13.53
C ALA A 31 7.97 -0.71 -12.08
N VAL A 32 7.25 -1.81 -11.86
CA VAL A 32 6.97 -2.38 -10.54
C VAL A 32 7.73 -3.69 -10.35
N GLY A 33 9.03 -3.60 -10.05
CA GLY A 33 9.87 -4.77 -9.78
C GLY A 33 9.69 -5.90 -10.81
N ALA A 34 9.42 -7.12 -10.33
CA ALA A 34 9.20 -8.30 -11.16
C ALA A 34 7.90 -8.26 -11.99
N LEU A 35 6.95 -7.37 -11.67
CA LEU A 35 5.73 -7.20 -12.46
C LEU A 35 6.00 -6.42 -13.76
N GLY A 36 7.17 -5.81 -13.94
CA GLY A 36 7.48 -5.00 -15.12
C GLY A 36 6.69 -3.69 -15.17
N VAL A 37 6.55 -3.12 -16.37
CA VAL A 37 5.83 -1.85 -16.57
C VAL A 37 4.32 -2.09 -16.53
N ARG A 38 3.62 -1.38 -15.64
CA ARG A 38 2.16 -1.47 -15.46
C ARG A 38 1.51 -0.10 -15.56
N ARG A 39 0.27 -0.09 -16.07
CA ARG A 39 -0.58 1.09 -16.21
C ARG A 39 -1.42 1.27 -14.95
N PHE A 40 -1.48 2.50 -14.46
CA PHE A 40 -2.26 2.92 -13.31
C PHE A 40 -3.12 4.12 -13.75
N PRO A 41 -4.41 3.93 -14.07
CA PRO A 41 -5.32 5.02 -14.41
C PRO A 41 -5.41 6.12 -13.34
N ALA A 42 -5.88 7.30 -13.71
CA ALA A 42 -6.22 8.32 -12.72
C ALA A 42 -7.33 7.79 -11.79
N GLY A 43 -7.27 8.14 -10.50
CA GLY A 43 -8.30 7.76 -9.54
C GLY A 43 -7.75 7.38 -8.17
N TRP A 44 -8.60 6.67 -7.43
CA TRP A 44 -8.32 6.24 -6.06
C TRP A 44 -7.85 4.79 -6.03
N TYR A 45 -6.99 4.49 -5.07
CA TYR A 45 -6.44 3.17 -4.88
C TYR A 45 -6.52 2.74 -3.43
N VAL A 46 -6.79 1.47 -3.21
CA VAL A 46 -6.65 0.81 -1.92
C VAL A 46 -5.60 -0.27 -2.03
N TYR A 47 -4.56 -0.17 -1.21
CA TYR A 47 -3.58 -1.22 -1.03
C TYR A 47 -3.75 -1.89 0.33
N VAL A 48 -3.95 -3.20 0.33
CA VAL A 48 -4.11 -4.02 1.53
C VAL A 48 -2.79 -4.68 1.90
N GLY A 49 -2.44 -4.67 3.18
CA GLY A 49 -1.24 -5.34 3.68
C GLY A 49 -1.33 -5.72 5.16
N SER A 50 -0.58 -6.74 5.56
CA SER A 50 -0.32 -7.05 6.97
C SER A 50 0.96 -6.36 7.44
N ALA A 51 1.13 -6.23 8.75
CA ALA A 51 2.30 -5.66 9.41
C ALA A 51 2.64 -6.46 10.68
N CYS A 52 2.87 -7.77 10.53
CA CYS A 52 3.12 -8.69 11.66
C CYS A 52 4.59 -8.89 12.01
N GLY A 53 5.51 -8.19 11.36
CA GLY A 53 6.95 -8.22 11.68
C GLY A 53 7.34 -7.21 12.77
N PRO A 54 8.65 -7.09 13.08
CA PRO A 54 9.16 -6.15 14.06
C PRO A 54 8.69 -4.71 13.80
N GLY A 55 8.24 -4.04 14.87
CA GLY A 55 7.71 -2.67 14.82
C GLY A 55 6.26 -2.54 14.33
N GLY A 56 5.60 -3.65 13.98
CA GLY A 56 4.16 -3.67 13.72
C GLY A 56 3.68 -2.72 12.63
N LEU A 57 2.45 -2.22 12.79
CA LEU A 57 1.83 -1.24 11.90
C LEU A 57 2.68 0.04 11.78
N ARG A 58 3.22 0.55 12.89
CA ARG A 58 4.14 1.71 12.91
C ARG A 58 5.33 1.51 11.99
N GLY A 59 5.96 0.33 12.03
CA GLY A 59 7.13 0.01 11.23
C GLY A 59 6.80 -0.08 9.73
N ARG A 60 5.87 -0.97 9.36
CA ARG A 60 5.58 -1.25 7.95
C ARG A 60 4.75 -0.15 7.29
N ALA A 61 3.58 0.17 7.84
CA ALA A 61 2.72 1.21 7.27
C ALA A 61 3.38 2.59 7.33
N GLY A 62 4.06 2.90 8.44
CA GLY A 62 4.84 4.13 8.58
C GLY A 62 5.96 4.28 7.55
N ARG A 63 6.51 3.19 7.01
CA ARG A 63 7.46 3.27 5.88
C ARG A 63 6.76 3.64 4.57
N HIS A 64 5.61 3.03 4.27
CA HIS A 64 4.86 3.37 3.05
C HIS A 64 4.37 4.82 3.07
N LEU A 65 3.99 5.32 4.25
CA LEU A 65 3.63 6.73 4.43
C LEU A 65 4.80 7.68 4.23
N GLY A 66 6.04 7.25 4.49
CA GLY A 66 7.28 8.01 4.25
C GLY A 66 7.61 8.34 2.78
N GLY A 67 6.63 8.29 1.87
CA GLY A 67 6.72 8.82 0.52
C GLY A 67 7.53 7.97 -0.48
N GLY A 68 7.75 6.68 -0.18
CA GLY A 68 8.56 5.81 -1.05
C GLY A 68 10.04 6.23 -1.12
N ARG A 69 10.52 6.95 -0.10
CA ARG A 69 11.94 7.31 0.06
C ARG A 69 12.80 6.04 0.19
N GLY A 70 13.95 6.05 -0.48
CA GLY A 70 14.89 4.93 -0.52
C GLY A 70 14.53 3.85 -1.55
N SER A 71 15.23 2.72 -1.47
CA SER A 71 15.03 1.59 -2.37
C SER A 71 13.67 0.93 -2.14
N PRO A 72 12.88 0.71 -3.20
CA PRO A 72 11.58 0.07 -3.07
C PRO A 72 11.76 -1.40 -2.69
N ARG A 73 10.96 -1.87 -1.73
CA ARG A 73 10.98 -3.25 -1.22
C ARG A 73 9.69 -3.99 -1.52
N TRP A 74 8.56 -3.28 -1.53
CA TRP A 74 7.24 -3.83 -1.86
C TRP A 74 6.66 -3.14 -3.09
N HIS A 75 5.76 -3.80 -3.81
CA HIS A 75 5.12 -3.23 -5.00
C HIS A 75 4.49 -1.86 -4.73
N ILE A 76 3.86 -1.68 -3.56
CA ILE A 76 3.27 -0.40 -3.17
C ILE A 76 4.30 0.74 -3.12
N ASP A 77 5.57 0.47 -2.79
CA ASP A 77 6.60 1.52 -2.73
C ASP A 77 6.85 2.17 -4.10
N PHE A 78 6.70 1.40 -5.18
CA PHE A 78 6.79 1.93 -6.55
C PHE A 78 5.62 2.85 -6.85
N LEU A 79 4.39 2.44 -6.51
CA LEU A 79 3.19 3.24 -6.71
C LEU A 79 3.19 4.52 -5.84
N ARG A 80 3.74 4.46 -4.61
CA ARG A 80 3.88 5.63 -3.71
C ARG A 80 4.65 6.79 -4.35
N ARG A 81 5.53 6.52 -5.32
CA ARG A 81 6.26 7.57 -6.05
C ARG A 81 5.36 8.37 -6.98
N ALA A 82 4.25 7.81 -7.43
CA ALA A 82 3.34 8.43 -8.39
C ALA A 82 1.94 8.74 -7.83
N ALA A 83 1.53 8.06 -6.75
CA ALA A 83 0.26 8.30 -6.05
C ALA A 83 0.50 8.94 -4.68
N ALA A 84 -0.36 9.82 -4.22
CA ALA A 84 -0.32 10.46 -2.90
C ALA A 84 -1.06 9.59 -1.87
N ALA A 85 -0.55 9.46 -0.65
CA ALA A 85 -1.26 8.74 0.40
C ALA A 85 -2.22 9.74 1.01
N ARG A 86 -3.48 9.33 1.16
CA ARG A 86 -4.56 10.19 1.62
C ARG A 86 -5.07 9.74 2.98
N GLU A 87 -5.15 8.42 3.19
CA GLU A 87 -5.52 7.85 4.47
C GLU A 87 -4.82 6.52 4.72
N LEU A 88 -4.74 6.14 5.97
CA LEU A 88 -4.37 4.81 6.40
C LEU A 88 -5.45 4.28 7.35
N TRP A 89 -6.03 3.14 7.02
CA TRP A 89 -6.96 2.43 7.88
C TRP A 89 -6.26 1.22 8.46
N CYS A 90 -6.29 1.06 9.78
CA CYS A 90 -5.55 0.04 10.50
C CYS A 90 -6.44 -0.76 11.43
N LEU A 91 -6.19 -2.06 11.51
CA LEU A 91 -6.69 -2.95 12.55
C LEU A 91 -5.53 -3.47 13.39
N PRO A 92 -5.22 -2.82 14.52
CA PRO A 92 -4.21 -3.31 15.45
C PRO A 92 -4.64 -4.65 16.05
N GLY A 93 -3.70 -5.56 16.23
CA GLY A 93 -3.91 -6.91 16.75
C GLY A 93 -4.52 -7.91 15.78
N ALA A 94 -4.91 -7.51 14.56
CA ALA A 94 -5.42 -8.43 13.57
C ALA A 94 -4.32 -9.41 13.08
N PRO A 95 -4.63 -10.71 12.95
CA PRO A 95 -3.65 -11.70 12.48
C PRO A 95 -3.37 -11.49 10.98
N ALA A 96 -2.20 -11.93 10.50
CA ALA A 96 -1.80 -11.77 9.09
C ALA A 96 -2.86 -12.27 8.10
N ARG A 97 -3.53 -13.40 8.39
CA ARG A 97 -4.60 -13.96 7.56
C ARG A 97 -5.80 -13.03 7.34
N ALA A 98 -6.01 -12.04 8.19
CA ALA A 98 -7.05 -11.03 8.02
C ALA A 98 -6.79 -10.14 6.78
N GLU A 99 -5.54 -10.06 6.32
CA GLU A 99 -5.15 -9.36 5.09
C GLU A 99 -5.89 -9.93 3.88
N HIS A 100 -5.95 -11.26 3.77
CA HIS A 100 -6.65 -11.92 2.66
C HIS A 100 -8.16 -11.69 2.72
N ARG A 101 -8.74 -11.71 3.92
CA ARG A 101 -10.17 -11.42 4.11
C ARG A 101 -10.49 -9.99 3.67
N LEU A 102 -9.65 -9.03 4.07
CA LEU A 102 -9.78 -7.64 3.68
C LEU A 102 -9.59 -7.43 2.17
N ALA A 103 -8.58 -8.07 1.56
CA ALA A 103 -8.41 -8.04 0.11
C ALA A 103 -9.62 -8.65 -0.62
N ALA A 104 -10.20 -9.73 -0.10
CA ALA A 104 -11.38 -10.35 -0.69
C ALA A 104 -12.63 -9.47 -0.59
N LEU A 105 -12.78 -8.68 0.48
CA LEU A 105 -13.86 -7.69 0.59
C LEU A 105 -13.79 -6.65 -0.52
N PHE A 106 -12.61 -6.06 -0.75
CA PHE A 106 -12.42 -5.11 -1.84
C PHE A 106 -12.57 -5.76 -3.21
N ALA A 107 -12.10 -7.00 -3.39
CA ALA A 107 -12.23 -7.73 -4.65
C ALA A 107 -13.70 -8.01 -5.05
N ARG A 108 -14.62 -8.09 -4.07
CA ARG A 108 -16.06 -8.29 -4.28
C ARG A 108 -16.85 -6.99 -4.39
N SER A 109 -16.24 -5.85 -4.12
CA SER A 109 -16.95 -4.57 -4.22
C SER A 109 -17.24 -4.26 -5.69
N PRO A 110 -18.48 -3.88 -6.04
CA PRO A 110 -18.84 -3.51 -7.42
C PRO A 110 -18.15 -2.22 -7.88
N GLU A 111 -17.71 -1.38 -6.93
CA GLU A 111 -16.99 -0.13 -7.21
C GLU A 111 -15.48 -0.34 -7.43
N ALA A 112 -14.98 -1.54 -7.14
CA ALA A 112 -13.57 -1.86 -7.21
C ALA A 112 -13.21 -2.57 -8.51
N SER A 113 -12.04 -2.22 -9.05
CA SER A 113 -11.39 -2.97 -10.13
C SER A 113 -9.99 -3.41 -9.71
N VAL A 114 -9.45 -4.42 -10.40
CA VAL A 114 -8.06 -4.87 -10.19
C VAL A 114 -7.18 -4.31 -11.31
N PRO A 115 -6.48 -3.19 -11.10
CA PRO A 115 -5.70 -2.53 -12.17
C PRO A 115 -4.45 -3.34 -12.56
N VAL A 116 -3.88 -4.09 -11.60
CA VAL A 116 -2.68 -4.90 -11.80
C VAL A 116 -2.85 -6.23 -11.06
N PRO A 117 -3.08 -7.35 -11.78
CA PRO A 117 -3.11 -8.67 -11.18
C PRO A 117 -1.82 -8.96 -10.40
N ARG A 118 -1.95 -9.70 -9.31
CA ARG A 118 -0.85 -10.15 -8.43
C ARG A 118 -0.08 -9.02 -7.71
N PHE A 119 -0.53 -7.77 -7.81
CA PHE A 119 0.10 -6.66 -7.08
C PHE A 119 -0.05 -6.85 -5.56
N GLY A 120 1.07 -6.95 -4.84
CA GLY A 120 1.09 -7.18 -3.39
C GLY A 120 0.72 -8.60 -2.97
N ALA A 121 0.51 -9.52 -3.91
CA ALA A 121 0.01 -10.87 -3.66
C ALA A 121 0.99 -11.96 -4.13
N SER A 122 2.30 -11.67 -4.19
CA SER A 122 3.31 -12.58 -4.75
C SER A 122 3.44 -13.90 -3.96
N ASP A 123 3.18 -13.87 -2.66
CA ASP A 123 3.32 -14.97 -1.70
C ASP A 123 1.99 -15.63 -1.32
N CYS A 124 0.87 -15.22 -1.92
CA CYS A 124 -0.45 -15.78 -1.63
C CYS A 124 -1.24 -16.06 -2.91
N ARG A 125 -2.44 -16.64 -2.80
CA ARG A 125 -3.31 -16.95 -3.96
C ARG A 125 -4.30 -15.83 -4.31
N CYS A 126 -4.25 -14.68 -3.63
CA CYS A 126 -5.17 -13.58 -3.90
C CYS A 126 -4.99 -13.04 -5.33
N ARG A 127 -6.09 -12.59 -5.95
CA ARG A 127 -6.05 -11.98 -7.29
C ARG A 127 -5.14 -10.76 -7.32
N ALA A 128 -5.26 -9.88 -6.33
CA ALA A 128 -4.37 -8.75 -6.05
C ALA A 128 -4.67 -8.24 -4.64
N HIS A 129 -3.76 -7.44 -4.08
CA HIS A 129 -3.99 -6.64 -2.88
C HIS A 129 -4.06 -5.14 -3.20
N LEU A 130 -4.08 -4.78 -4.49
CA LEU A 130 -4.31 -3.41 -4.96
C LEU A 130 -5.62 -3.36 -5.75
N PHE A 131 -6.46 -2.40 -5.38
CA PHE A 131 -7.78 -2.17 -5.98
C PHE A 131 -7.91 -0.70 -6.38
N ALA A 132 -8.54 -0.43 -7.52
CA ALA A 132 -8.77 0.91 -8.03
C ALA A 132 -10.26 1.27 -7.96
N PHE A 133 -10.53 2.54 -7.67
CA PHE A 133 -11.85 3.13 -7.48
C PHE A 133 -11.95 4.47 -8.21
N ALA A 134 -13.13 4.78 -8.74
CA ALA A 134 -13.41 6.09 -9.35
C ALA A 134 -13.53 7.19 -8.28
N ALA A 135 -14.15 6.87 -7.13
CA ALA A 135 -14.35 7.77 -6.00
C ALA A 135 -13.49 7.35 -4.79
N LYS A 136 -13.31 8.27 -3.84
CA LYS A 136 -12.59 7.97 -2.60
C LYS A 136 -13.34 6.88 -1.81
N PRO A 137 -12.71 5.73 -1.52
CA PRO A 137 -13.34 4.69 -0.73
C PRO A 137 -13.55 5.18 0.71
N ARG A 138 -14.62 4.67 1.33
CA ARG A 138 -15.07 5.01 2.67
C ARG A 138 -14.77 3.89 3.68
N PRO A 139 -14.35 4.19 4.92
CA PRO A 139 -14.02 3.16 5.92
C PRO A 139 -15.24 2.48 6.56
N GLU A 140 -16.42 3.09 6.51
CA GLU A 140 -17.64 2.62 7.20
C GLU A 140 -18.09 1.22 6.74
N PRO A 141 -18.13 0.90 5.43
CA PRO A 141 -18.42 -0.46 4.99
C PRO A 141 -17.40 -1.48 5.50
N LEU A 142 -16.16 -1.08 5.78
CA LEU A 142 -15.14 -1.96 6.35
C LEU A 142 -15.38 -2.23 7.83
N ALA A 143 -15.67 -1.21 8.62
CA ALA A 143 -15.76 -1.32 10.08
C ALA A 143 -16.67 -2.48 10.53
N ALA A 144 -17.85 -2.63 9.91
CA ALA A 144 -18.78 -3.73 10.16
C ALA A 144 -18.20 -5.11 9.82
N HIS A 145 -17.53 -5.25 8.66
CA HIS A 145 -16.93 -6.52 8.23
C HIS A 145 -15.65 -6.88 9.02
N LEU A 146 -15.07 -5.89 9.69
CA LEU A 146 -13.80 -6.00 10.40
C LEU A 146 -13.95 -6.22 11.91
N ALA A 147 -15.14 -6.01 12.48
CA ALA A 147 -15.38 -6.12 13.92
C ALA A 147 -14.97 -7.48 14.51
N GLY A 148 -15.06 -8.57 13.72
CA GLY A 148 -14.63 -9.92 14.13
C GLY A 148 -13.20 -10.31 13.74
N LEU A 149 -12.38 -9.39 13.22
CA LEU A 149 -11.02 -9.70 12.73
C LEU A 149 -9.90 -9.22 13.66
N ALA A 150 -10.21 -8.42 14.68
CA ALA A 150 -9.24 -8.06 15.72
C ALA A 150 -8.89 -9.31 16.57
N GLY A 151 -7.61 -9.60 16.74
CA GLY A 151 -7.16 -10.65 17.67
C GLY A 151 -7.28 -10.21 19.13
N PRO A 152 -6.93 -11.10 20.09
CA PRO A 152 -6.87 -10.74 21.51
C PRO A 152 -5.92 -9.55 21.72
N GLY A 153 -6.40 -8.48 22.39
CA GLY A 153 -5.66 -7.22 22.55
C GLY A 153 -5.63 -6.32 21.31
N GLY A 154 -6.38 -6.68 20.26
CA GLY A 154 -6.62 -5.82 19.11
C GLY A 154 -7.56 -4.67 19.43
N GLY A 155 -7.42 -3.59 18.68
CA GLY A 155 -8.23 -2.37 18.84
C GLY A 155 -9.25 -2.21 17.72
N PRO A 156 -10.16 -1.22 17.84
CA PRO A 156 -11.09 -0.89 16.77
C PRO A 156 -10.34 -0.42 15.52
N LEU A 157 -11.07 -0.30 14.41
CA LEU A 157 -10.57 0.36 13.20
C LEU A 157 -10.05 1.75 13.54
N ARG A 158 -8.77 2.00 13.24
CA ARG A 158 -8.15 3.32 13.37
C ARG A 158 -7.94 3.92 11.99
N VAL A 159 -8.48 5.11 11.78
CA VAL A 159 -8.31 5.88 10.54
C VAL A 159 -7.37 7.04 10.80
N PHE A 160 -6.37 7.18 9.94
CA PHE A 160 -5.43 8.30 9.96
C PHE A 160 -5.50 9.05 8.64
N SER A 161 -5.88 10.32 8.68
CA SER A 161 -6.01 11.18 7.49
C SER A 161 -4.74 11.98 7.25
N LEU A 162 -4.27 12.00 5.99
CA LEU A 162 -3.12 12.76 5.56
C LEU A 162 -3.56 14.05 4.86
N PRO A 163 -3.03 15.22 5.25
CA PRO A 163 -3.31 16.48 4.56
C PRO A 163 -2.83 16.39 3.09
N LEU A 164 -3.53 17.07 2.17
CA LEU A 164 -3.03 17.30 0.81
C LEU A 164 -1.83 18.22 0.90
N ARG A 165 -0.68 17.80 0.35
CA ARG A 165 0.46 18.71 0.15
C ARG A 165 0.50 19.11 -1.32
N THR A 166 0.91 20.32 -1.63
CA THR A 166 1.01 20.80 -3.03
C THR A 166 1.88 19.88 -3.89
N ALA A 167 2.95 19.32 -3.31
CA ALA A 167 3.82 18.34 -3.94
C ALA A 167 3.12 17.01 -4.31
N ASP A 168 1.99 16.67 -3.68
CA ASP A 168 1.20 15.48 -4.01
C ASP A 168 0.46 15.63 -5.35
N LEU A 169 0.14 16.87 -5.73
CA LEU A 169 -0.51 17.21 -7.00
C LEU A 169 0.50 17.29 -8.16
N ALA A 170 1.78 17.57 -7.85
CA ALA A 170 2.84 17.86 -8.82
C ALA A 170 3.60 16.63 -9.36
N LYS A 171 3.25 15.39 -8.96
CA LYS A 171 3.99 14.17 -9.38
C LYS A 171 3.91 13.93 -10.89
N ALA A 172 4.82 14.48 -11.69
CA ALA A 172 5.06 14.29 -13.13
C ALA A 172 6.57 14.00 -13.38
N PRO A 173 7.06 13.46 -14.53
CA PRO A 173 6.42 13.18 -15.83
C PRO A 173 6.20 11.68 -16.14
N GLU A 174 5.76 11.43 -17.37
CA GLU A 174 5.13 10.22 -17.95
C GLU A 174 5.96 8.93 -17.98
N MET A 175 7.23 8.96 -17.57
CA MET A 175 8.11 7.79 -17.57
C MET A 175 9.01 7.76 -16.34
N VAL A 176 8.90 6.69 -15.54
CA VAL A 176 9.96 6.30 -14.62
C VAL A 176 10.51 4.94 -15.07
N TYR A 177 11.55 5.00 -15.90
CA TYR A 177 12.42 3.88 -16.23
C TYR A 177 13.73 4.00 -15.44
N SER A 178 14.14 2.92 -14.78
CA SER A 178 15.57 2.57 -14.64
C SER A 178 15.68 1.13 -14.15
N PRO A 179 15.83 0.14 -15.05
CA PRO A 179 16.33 -1.17 -14.67
C PRO A 179 17.82 -1.01 -14.44
N ARG A 180 18.26 -1.26 -13.20
CA ARG A 180 19.68 -1.58 -13.00
C ARG A 180 19.96 -2.85 -13.83
N LYS A 181 20.86 -2.72 -14.80
CA LYS A 181 21.45 -3.84 -15.53
C LYS A 181 21.88 -4.89 -14.50
N ARG A 182 21.44 -6.13 -14.70
CA ARG A 182 21.97 -7.30 -14.01
C ARG A 182 23.46 -7.36 -14.41
N LEU A 183 24.36 -7.00 -13.50
CA LEU A 183 25.80 -7.16 -13.73
C LEU A 183 26.03 -8.64 -14.05
N GLY A 184 26.70 -8.90 -15.16
CA GLY A 184 26.96 -10.25 -15.66
C GLY A 184 27.61 -11.11 -14.59
N ARG A 185 27.19 -12.37 -14.53
CA ARG A 185 27.91 -13.42 -13.82
C ARG A 185 29.31 -13.48 -14.42
N ARG A 186 30.35 -13.13 -13.64
CA ARG A 186 31.70 -13.62 -13.88
C ARG A 186 31.70 -15.09 -13.50
N THR A 187 31.62 -15.97 -14.49
CA THR A 187 32.04 -17.36 -14.38
C THR A 187 33.57 -17.36 -14.29
N GLY A 188 34.09 -17.47 -13.06
CA GLY A 188 35.47 -17.88 -12.83
C GLY A 188 35.57 -19.39 -12.93
N LYS A 189 36.11 -19.88 -14.05
CA LYS A 189 36.73 -21.21 -14.17
C LYS A 189 38.14 -20.96 -14.66
N ARG A 190 39.12 -21.11 -13.77
CA ARG A 190 40.44 -21.66 -14.02
C ARG A 190 40.86 -22.38 -12.75
#